data_AF-A0A371FPD7-F1
#
_entry.id   AF-A0A371FPD7-F1
#
_cell.length_a   1.000
_cell.length_b   1.000
_cell.length_c   1.000
_cell.angle_alpha   90.00
_cell.angle_beta   90.00
_cell.angle_gamma   90.00
#
_symmetry.space_group_name_H-M   'P 1'
#
loop_
_entity.id
_entity.type
_entity.pdbx_description
1 polymer ?
#
loop_
_entity_poly.entity_id
_entity_poly.type
_entity_poly.pdbx_seq_one_letter_code
_entity_poly.pdbx_strand_id
1 'polypeptide(L)' 'MDRIFNDHIGNQVEVYVDDMVIKSKMKRGHVSSLVSVFEVRADKFLGFVLTQRGIEANPKKCQAVINMKSPSSVKEVQ' A
#
# COMPACT_ATOMS: atom_id res chain seq x y z
N MET A 1 2.36 -8.51 1.32
CA MET A 1 1.50 -7.85 0.31
C MET A 1 0.21 -8.67 0.07
N ASP A 2 -0.13 -9.58 0.98
CA ASP A 2 -0.59 -10.93 0.60
C ASP A 2 -2.06 -11.20 0.90
N ARG A 3 -2.88 -10.14 1.05
CA ARG A 3 -4.33 -10.26 1.28
C ARG A 3 -5.17 -9.29 0.46
N ILE A 4 -4.65 -8.12 0.15
CA ILE A 4 -5.41 -7.03 -0.49
C ILE A 4 -5.50 -7.24 -2.01
N PHE A 5 -4.51 -7.93 -2.60
CA PHE A 5 -4.43 -8.15 -4.04
C PHE A 5 -4.52 -9.62 -4.45
N ASN A 6 -4.83 -10.55 -3.54
CA ASN A 6 -4.86 -11.97 -3.90
C ASN A 6 -5.79 -12.24 -5.09
N ASP A 7 -6.90 -11.51 -5.18
CA ASP A 7 -7.87 -11.67 -6.27
C ASP A 7 -7.42 -11.03 -7.59
N HIS A 8 -6.41 -10.13 -7.54
CA HIS A 8 -5.91 -9.37 -8.69
C HIS A 8 -4.48 -9.77 -9.13
N ILE A 9 -3.70 -10.38 -8.22
CA ILE A 9 -2.31 -10.86 -8.45
C ILE A 9 -2.33 -12.01 -9.47
N GLY A 10 -1.42 -11.94 -10.45
CA GLY A 10 -1.26 -12.93 -11.51
C GLY A 10 -2.15 -12.70 -12.74
N ASN A 11 -3.32 -12.09 -12.57
CA ASN A 11 -4.26 -11.84 -13.67
C ASN A 11 -4.21 -10.39 -14.19
N GLN A 12 -4.27 -9.40 -13.29
CA GLN A 12 -4.25 -7.96 -13.64
C GLN A 12 -3.05 -7.22 -13.04
N VAL A 13 -2.44 -7.74 -11.98
CA VAL A 13 -1.30 -7.11 -11.30
C VAL A 13 -0.15 -8.10 -11.22
N GLU A 14 1.03 -7.67 -11.64
CA GLU A 14 2.32 -8.28 -11.31
C GLU A 14 3.09 -7.34 -10.41
N VAL A 15 3.71 -7.88 -9.37
CA VAL A 15 4.52 -7.09 -8.45
C VAL A 15 5.94 -7.62 -8.43
N TYR A 16 6.86 -6.72 -8.74
CA TYR A 16 8.29 -6.84 -8.54
C TYR A 16 8.64 -5.98 -7.32
N VAL A 17 9.74 -6.28 -6.63
CA VAL A 17 10.09 -5.73 -5.30
C VAL A 17 9.67 -4.27 -5.10
N ASP A 18 10.05 -3.39 -6.03
CA ASP A 18 9.71 -1.96 -5.99
C ASP A 18 8.66 -1.54 -7.04
N ASP A 19 8.41 -2.37 -8.05
CA ASP A 19 7.58 -2.03 -9.20
C ASP A 19 6.28 -2.82 -9.25
N MET A 20 5.15 -2.13 -9.42
CA MET A 20 3.86 -2.76 -9.63
C MET A 20 3.41 -2.56 -11.08
N VAL A 21 3.38 -3.64 -11.85
CA VAL A 21 2.96 -3.66 -13.25
C VAL A 21 1.49 -4.03 -13.34
N ILE A 22 0.68 -3.14 -13.90
CA ILE A 22 -0.75 -3.40 -14.13
C ILE A 22 -0.92 -3.81 -15.58
N LYS A 23 -1.53 -4.98 -15.81
CA LYS A 23 -1.75 -5.58 -17.13
C LYS A 23 -3.24 -5.58 -17.46
N SER A 24 -3.57 -5.52 -18.75
CA SER A 24 -4.93 -5.70 -19.23
C SER A 24 -4.95 -6.51 -20.52
N LYS A 25 -5.94 -7.38 -20.69
CA LYS A 25 -6.09 -8.22 -21.90
C LYS A 25 -6.48 -7.41 -23.13
N MET A 26 -7.10 -6.24 -22.93
CA MET A 26 -7.56 -5.37 -24.00
C MET A 26 -7.11 -3.94 -23.75
N LYS A 27 -6.64 -3.25 -24.79
CA LYS A 27 -6.18 -1.84 -24.70
C LYS A 27 -7.25 -0.91 -24.11
N ARG A 28 -8.53 -1.09 -24.49
CA ARG A 28 -9.66 -0.31 -23.95
C ARG A 28 -9.95 -0.60 -22.47
N GLY A 29 -9.64 -1.80 -22.00
CA GLY A 29 -9.84 -2.22 -20.61
C GLY A 29 -8.73 -1.74 -19.68
N HIS A 30 -7.62 -1.22 -20.21
CA HIS A 30 -6.45 -0.90 -19.39
C HIS A 30 -6.72 0.21 -18.37
N VAL A 31 -7.48 1.24 -18.75
CA VAL A 31 -7.90 2.32 -17.83
C VAL A 31 -8.76 1.75 -16.70
N SER A 32 -9.70 0.85 -17.03
CA SER A 32 -10.56 0.20 -16.02
C SER A 32 -9.75 -0.70 -15.08
N SER A 33 -8.75 -1.43 -15.60
CA SER A 33 -7.83 -2.22 -14.78
C SER A 33 -7.00 -1.35 -13.84
N LEU A 34 -6.51 -0.19 -14.30
CA LEU A 34 -5.81 0.77 -13.46
C LEU A 34 -6.74 1.27 -12.35
N VAL A 35 -7.92 1.76 -12.70
CA VAL A 35 -8.90 2.28 -11.73
C VAL A 35 -9.23 1.23 -10.68
N SER A 36 -9.62 0.02 -11.06
CA SER A 36 -9.94 -1.05 -10.11
C SER A 36 -8.79 -1.34 -9.14
N VAL A 37 -7.55 -1.42 -9.64
CA VAL A 37 -6.38 -1.72 -8.81
C VAL A 37 -6.02 -0.56 -7.87
N PHE A 38 -6.23 0.69 -8.27
CA PHE A 38 -6.00 1.87 -7.40
C PHE A 38 -7.18 2.18 -6.47
N GLU A 39 -8.41 1.87 -6.87
CA GLU A 39 -9.65 2.16 -6.14
C GLU A 39 -9.96 1.12 -5.05
N VAL A 40 -9.51 -0.13 -5.21
CA VAL A 40 -9.50 -1.16 -4.14
C VAL A 40 -8.66 -0.73 -2.92
N ARG A 41 -7.87 0.35 -3.01
CA ARG A 41 -6.92 0.76 -1.97
C ARG A 41 -7.24 2.10 -1.31
N ALA A 42 -8.47 2.40 -0.93
CA ALA A 42 -8.75 3.60 -0.11
C ALA A 42 -8.47 3.39 1.40
N ASP A 43 -7.85 2.27 1.78
CA ASP A 43 -7.72 1.82 3.16
C ASP A 43 -6.30 1.34 3.54
N LYS A 44 -5.54 0.66 2.66
CA LYS A 44 -4.11 0.37 2.90
C LYS A 44 -3.31 -0.12 1.68
N PHE A 45 -2.13 0.45 1.41
CA PHE A 45 -1.19 -0.04 0.38
C PHE A 45 0.26 0.01 0.87
N LEU A 46 1.03 -1.09 0.73
CA LEU A 46 2.44 -1.18 1.17
C LEU A 46 2.70 -0.69 2.60
N GLY A 47 1.68 -0.77 3.48
CA GLY A 47 1.79 -0.27 4.86
C GLY A 47 1.53 1.22 5.05
N PHE A 48 1.15 1.93 3.99
CA PHE A 48 0.62 3.29 3.97
C PHE A 48 -0.91 3.29 3.92
N VAL A 49 -1.54 4.35 4.45
CA VAL A 49 -2.96 4.60 4.26
C VAL A 49 -3.11 5.44 3.01
N LEU A 50 -4.02 5.09 2.14
CA LEU A 50 -4.31 5.83 0.92
C LEU A 50 -5.74 6.35 1.04
N THR A 51 -5.94 7.63 0.77
CA THR A 51 -7.28 8.24 0.74
C THR A 51 -7.48 8.93 -0.60
N GLN A 52 -8.68 9.46 -0.84
CA GLN A 52 -8.94 10.31 -2.01
C GLN A 52 -8.02 11.55 -2.07
N ARG A 53 -7.38 11.94 -0.95
CA ARG A 53 -6.44 13.06 -0.88
C ARG A 53 -4.98 12.65 -1.12
N GLY A 54 -4.68 11.36 -1.23
CA GLY A 54 -3.34 10.83 -1.46
C GLY A 54 -2.86 9.90 -0.35
N ILE A 55 -1.55 9.91 -0.08
CA ILE A 55 -0.94 9.08 0.97
C ILE A 55 -1.12 9.76 2.33
N GLU A 56 -1.74 9.07 3.27
CA GLU A 56 -1.92 9.53 4.66
C GLU A 56 -1.08 8.71 5.64
N ALA A 57 -0.66 9.39 6.71
CA ALA A 57 0.05 8.76 7.80
C ALA A 57 -0.86 7.74 8.50
N ASN A 58 -0.33 6.55 8.80
CA ASN A 58 -1.11 5.53 9.47
C ASN A 58 -1.34 5.92 10.94
N PRO A 59 -2.58 6.19 11.39
CA PRO A 59 -2.84 6.69 12.74
C PRO A 59 -2.38 5.70 13.83
N LYS A 60 -2.41 4.39 13.56
CA LYS A 60 -1.90 3.38 14.50
C LYS A 60 -0.38 3.45 14.65
N LYS A 61 0.36 3.66 13.55
CA LYS A 61 1.82 3.84 13.59
C LYS A 61 2.18 5.16 14.28
N CYS A 62 1.44 6.24 13.99
CA CYS A 62 1.61 7.52 14.68
C CYS A 62 1.38 7.37 16.18
N GLN A 63 0.32 6.67 16.60
CA GLN A 63 0.04 6.46 18.02
C GLN A 63 1.11 5.61 18.72
N ALA A 64 1.66 4.61 18.03
CA ALA A 64 2.77 3.81 18.57
C ALA A 64 4.02 4.67 18.81
N VAL A 65 4.30 5.61 17.91
CA VAL A 65 5.39 6.59 18.07
C VAL A 65 5.09 7.57 19.21
N ILE A 66 3.87 8.13 19.27
CA ILE A 66 3.47 9.07 20.32
C ILE A 66 3.54 8.42 21.71
N ASN A 67 3.15 7.15 21.82
CA ASN A 67 3.11 6.42 23.09
C ASN A 67 4.44 5.71 23.42
N MET A 68 5.50 5.92 22.64
CA MET A 68 6.77 5.27 22.92
C MET A 68 7.37 5.82 24.23
N LYS A 69 8.01 4.94 25.01
CA LYS A 69 8.82 5.37 26.15
C LYS A 69 10.11 6.02 25.63
N SER A 70 10.57 7.08 26.29
CA SER A 70 11.86 7.69 25.96
C SER A 70 12.97 6.64 26.04
N PRO A 71 13.80 6.50 24.99
CA PRO A 71 14.89 5.54 24.99
C PRO A 71 15.92 5.91 26.06
N SER A 72 16.45 4.88 26.72
CA SER A 72 17.38 4.97 27.83
C SER A 72 18.82 4.58 27.45
N SER A 73 19.03 4.10 26.23
CA SER A 73 20.36 3.74 25.75
C SER A 73 20.56 4.12 24.28
N VAL A 74 21.82 4.29 23.87
CA VAL A 74 22.19 4.56 22.48
C VAL A 74 21.71 3.45 21.54
N LYS A 75 21.72 2.20 22.02
CA LYS A 75 21.22 1.03 21.26
C LYS A 75 19.71 1.09 20.98
N GLU A 76 18.94 1.85 21.76
CA GLU A 76 17.50 2.02 21.54
C GLU A 76 17.17 3.14 20.55
N VAL A 77 18.17 3.92 20.12
CA VAL A 77 18.04 5.06 19.18
C VAL A 77 18.66 4.75 17.81
N GLN A 78 19.49 3.71 17.70
CA GLN A 78 20.15 3.27 16.46
C GLN A 78 19.32 2.20 15.73
#